data_AF-A0A5J6SMF1-F1
#
_entry.id   AF-A0A5J6SMF1-F1
#
_cell.length_a   1.000
_cell.length_b   1.000
_cell.length_c   1.000
_cell.angle_alpha   90.00
_cell.angle_beta   90.00
_cell.angle_gamma   90.00
#
_symmetry.space_group_name_H-M   'P 1'
#
loop_
_entity.id
_entity.type
_entity.pdbx_description
1 polymer ?
#
loop_
_entity_poly.entity_id
_entity_poly.type
_entity_poly.pdbx_seq_one_letter_code
_entity_poly.pdbx_strand_id
1 'polypeptide(L)' 'MEAIVLYLAGLFVLFIVIKVAVTKGINNSIIGEVFEKQYGKRDEEKGISELLEKYGEIEDDVKK' A
#
# COMPACT_ATOMS: atom_id res chain seq x y z
N MET A 1 -1.32 -7.37 -41.54
CA MET A 1 -2.06 -7.28 -40.26
C MET A 1 -1.41 -8.10 -39.15
N GLU A 2 -0.98 -9.34 -39.42
CA GLU A 2 -0.37 -10.23 -38.40
C GLU A 2 0.85 -9.65 -37.68
N ALA A 3 1.76 -8.99 -38.41
CA ALA A 3 2.94 -8.34 -37.81
C ALA A 3 2.58 -7.22 -36.81
N ILE A 4 1.48 -6.49 -37.06
CA ILE A 4 1.01 -5.43 -36.16
C ILE A 4 0.44 -6.04 -34.88
N VAL A 5 -0.26 -7.17 -34.99
CA VAL A 5 -0.80 -7.91 -33.84
C VAL A 5 0.33 -8.42 -32.94
N LEU A 6 1.36 -9.02 -33.54
CA LEU A 6 2.54 -9.48 -32.78
C LEU A 6 3.29 -8.32 -32.11
N TYR A 7 3.42 -7.19 -32.80
CA TYR A 7 4.04 -5.99 -32.23
C TYR A 7 3.27 -5.45 -31.02
N LEU A 8 1.94 -5.34 -31.12
CA LEU A 8 1.08 -4.91 -30.02
C LEU A 8 1.10 -5.91 -28.85
N ALA A 9 1.12 -7.21 -29.13
CA ALA A 9 1.26 -8.24 -28.10
C ALA A 9 2.60 -8.11 -27.36
N GLY A 10 3.70 -7.86 -28.08
CA GLY A 10 5.01 -7.60 -27.49
C GLY A 10 5.02 -6.37 -26.59
N LEU A 11 4.43 -5.26 -27.04
CA LEU A 11 4.28 -4.04 -26.23
C LEU A 11 3.43 -4.29 -24.98
N PHE A 12 2.37 -5.10 -25.09
CA PHE A 12 1.52 -5.43 -23.95
C PHE A 12 2.27 -6.23 -22.89
N VAL A 13 3.06 -7.24 -23.30
CA VAL A 13 3.92 -8.00 -22.38
C VAL A 13 4.97 -7.09 -21.74
N LEU A 14 5.63 -6.23 -22.52
CA LEU A 14 6.62 -5.29 -22.01
C LEU A 14 6.01 -4.34 -20.97
N PHE A 15 4.81 -3.82 -21.23
CA PHE A 15 4.06 -2.99 -20.29
C PHE A 15 3.81 -3.72 -18.96
N ILE A 16 3.38 -4.99 -19.01
CA ILE A 16 3.16 -5.79 -17.80
C ILE A 16 4.47 -5.95 -17.02
N VAL A 17 5.58 -6.28 -17.69
CA VAL A 17 6.88 -6.45 -17.03
C VAL A 17 7.31 -5.17 -16.32
N ILE A 18 7.24 -4.02 -17.00
CA ILE A 18 7.58 -2.72 -16.41
C ILE A 18 6.65 -2.42 -15.24
N LYS A 19 5.34 -2.61 -15.40
CA LYS A 19 4.36 -2.36 -14.34
C LYS A 19 4.64 -3.22 -13.11
N VAL A 20 4.90 -4.51 -13.28
CA VAL A 20 5.22 -5.41 -12.17
C VAL A 20 6.54 -5.04 -11.52
N ALA A 21 7.58 -4.74 -12.30
CA ALA A 21 8.88 -4.32 -11.76
C ALA A 21 8.78 -2.99 -10.99
N VAL A 22 8.03 -2.03 -11.52
CA VAL A 22 7.79 -0.72 -10.89
C VAL A 22 6.89 -0.86 -9.67
N THR A 23 5.78 -1.60 -9.72
CA THR A 23 4.90 -1.80 -8.56
C THR A 23 5.61 -2.57 -7.46
N LYS A 24 6.35 -3.64 -7.80
CA LYS A 24 7.13 -4.42 -6.83
C LYS A 24 8.32 -3.62 -6.29
N GLY A 25 8.89 -2.74 -7.11
CA GLY A 25 9.92 -1.79 -6.73
C GLY A 25 9.39 -0.72 -5.78
N ILE A 26 8.29 -0.03 -6.14
CA ILE A 26 7.64 1.00 -5.31
C ILE A 26 7.19 0.41 -3.98
N ASN A 27 6.55 -0.77 -3.98
CA ASN A 27 6.05 -1.44 -2.78
C ASN A 27 7.17 -1.90 -1.82
N ASN A 28 8.42 -1.89 -2.26
CA ASN A 28 9.59 -2.22 -1.45
C ASN A 28 10.62 -1.08 -1.38
N SER A 29 10.20 0.14 -1.77
CA SER A 29 11.07 1.32 -1.89
C SER A 29 10.61 2.41 -0.94
N ILE A 30 11.57 3.24 -0.53
CA ILE A 30 11.40 4.49 0.22
C ILE A 30 10.27 5.36 -0.39
N ILE A 31 10.05 5.30 -1.71
CA ILE A 31 8.95 6.01 -2.37
C ILE A 31 7.58 5.45 -1.95
N GLY A 32 7.40 4.13 -1.83
CA GLY A 32 6.16 3.53 -1.33
C GLY A 32 5.91 3.89 0.13
N GLU A 33 6.94 3.87 0.98
CA GLU A 33 6.86 4.30 2.38
C GLU A 33 6.56 5.81 2.51
N VAL A 34 7.17 6.64 1.66
CA VAL A 34 6.90 8.09 1.60
C VAL A 34 5.49 8.36 1.06
N PHE A 35 5.01 7.58 0.10
CA PHE A 35 3.64 7.70 -0.41
C PHE A 35 2.61 7.22 0.61
N GLU A 36 2.88 6.16 1.37
CA GLU A 36 2.08 5.77 2.54
C GLU A 36 2.08 6.89 3.60
N LYS A 37 3.24 7.46 3.92
CA LYS A 37 3.33 8.55 4.90
C LYS A 37 2.64 9.85 4.45
N GLN A 38 2.65 10.15 3.15
CA GLN A 38 2.04 11.39 2.61
C GLN A 38 0.58 11.24 2.20
N TYR A 39 0.18 10.07 1.67
CA TYR A 39 -1.15 9.84 1.08
C TYR A 39 -1.89 8.63 1.68
N GLY A 40 -1.21 7.78 2.44
CA GLY A 40 -1.72 6.53 3.01
C GLY A 40 -2.31 6.64 4.42
N LYS A 41 -2.64 7.85 4.93
CA LYS A 41 -3.52 8.01 6.09
C LYS A 41 -4.96 7.55 5.74
N ARG A 42 -5.10 6.25 5.51
CA ARG A 42 -6.35 5.48 5.57
C ARG A 42 -6.20 4.25 6.47
N ASP A 43 -5.15 4.20 7.30
CA ASP A 43 -5.06 3.28 8.43
C ASP A 43 -5.78 3.88 9.64
N GLU A 44 -7.11 3.91 9.58
CA GLU A 44 -7.99 4.07 10.76
C GLU A 44 -7.84 2.89 11.74
N GLU A 45 -7.17 1.80 11.37
CA GLU A 45 -7.04 0.59 12.19
C GLU A 45 -6.05 0.71 13.37
N LYS A 46 -4.93 1.44 13.21
CA LYS A 46 -3.98 1.63 14.32
C LYS A 46 -4.50 2.61 15.37
N GLY A 47 -5.20 3.66 14.94
CA GLY A 47 -5.76 4.66 15.84
C GLY A 47 -6.84 4.10 16.75
N ILE A 48 -7.74 3.25 16.23
CA ILE A 48 -8.82 2.69 17.04
C ILE A 48 -8.27 1.69 18.07
N SER A 49 -7.30 0.87 17.69
CA SER A 49 -6.67 -0.12 18.58
C SER A 49 -5.93 0.56 19.76
N GLU A 50 -5.15 1.61 19.46
CA GLU A 50 -4.40 2.39 20.46
C GLU A 50 -5.34 3.22 21.36
N LEU A 51 -6.46 3.72 20.83
CA LEU A 51 -7.50 4.40 21.62
C LEU A 51 -8.25 3.42 22.54
N LEU A 52 -8.57 2.21 22.08
CA LEU A 52 -9.25 1.19 22.88
C LEU A 52 -8.38 0.69 24.04
N GLU A 53 -7.08 0.51 23.82
CA GLU A 53 -6.13 0.17 24.88
C GLU A 53 -6.07 1.26 25.96
N LYS A 54 -6.01 2.53 25.54
CA LYS A 54 -6.03 3.68 26.46
C LYS A 54 -7.33 3.79 27.27
N TYR A 55 -8.48 3.48 26.68
CA TYR A 55 -9.76 3.49 27.40
C TYR A 55 -9.87 2.33 28.40
N GLY A 56 -9.32 1.15 28.06
CA GLY A 56 -9.25 0.01 28.97
C GLY A 56 -8.44 0.32 30.23
N GLU A 57 -7.27 0.94 30.10
CA GLU A 57 -6.44 1.33 31.26
C GLU A 57 -7.13 2.38 32.16
N ILE A 58 -7.89 3.31 31.58
CA ILE A 58 -8.61 4.34 32.35
C ILE A 58 -9.74 3.71 33.18
N GLU A 59 -10.40 2.66 32.69
CA GLU A 59 -11.49 2.02 33.41
C GLU A 59 -11.01 1.20 34.63
N ASP A 60 -9.83 0.59 34.52
CA ASP A 60 -9.20 -0.18 35.60
C ASP A 60 -8.62 0.71 36.71
N ASP A 61 -8.13 1.91 36.38
CA ASP A 61 -7.62 2.88 37.37
C ASP A 61 -8.76 3.59 38.13
N VAL A 62 -9.95 3.71 37.53
CA VAL A 62 -11.15 4.30 38.16
C VAL A 62 -11.87 3.32 39.10
N LYS A 63 -11.70 2.00 38.92
CA LYS A 63 -12.32 0.96 39.77
C LYS A 63 -11.47 0.54 40.97
N LYS A 64 -10.27 1.11 41.14
CA LYS A 64 -9.35 0.83 42.25
C LYS A 64 -9.52 1.82 43.40
#